data_AF-A0A7S2UCL3-F1
#
_entry.id   AF-A0A7S2UCL3-F1
#
_cell.length_a   1.000
_cell.length_b   1.000
_cell.length_c   1.000
_cell.angle_alpha   90.00
_cell.angle_beta   90.00
_cell.angle_gamma   90.00
#
_symmetry.space_group_name_H-M   'P 1'
#
loop_
_entity.id
_entity.type
_entity.pdbx_description
1 polymer ?
#
loop_
_entity_poly.entity_id
_entity_poly.type
_entity_poly.pdbx_seq_one_letter_code
_entity_poly.pdbx_strand_id
1 'polypeptide(L)'
;GQSLSVIPPGVDAKTGRNFAPRLYSIASTRYGDVLDGTTISLCVRRAEYYDDVTGQVDPTKAGACSKFLCDAMPGTTVSVAGPVGKTMLLPENPSTDVIMIATGTGVAPFRGFMHRLFMEQTVARHMFDATAWLVLGVPTTGGLLYKDEFDATLQNAGPGQLKVDYAISREMKNADGGKL
;
A
#
# COMPACT_ATOMS: atom_id res chain seq x y z
N GLY A 1 7.88 -4.18 -1.06
CA GLY A 1 8.75 -3.77 -2.17
C GLY A 1 8.30 -4.32 -3.52
N GLN A 2 8.17 -5.64 -3.65
CA GLN A 2 7.70 -6.27 -4.89
C GLN A 2 6.19 -6.08 -5.12
N SER A 3 5.71 -6.50 -6.28
CA SER A 3 4.28 -6.50 -6.65
C SER A 3 3.79 -7.90 -7.01
N LEU A 4 2.50 -8.14 -6.76
CA LEU A 4 1.78 -9.33 -7.16
C LEU A 4 0.92 -9.01 -8.39
N SER A 5 0.89 -9.91 -9.36
CA SER A 5 -0.01 -9.83 -10.50
C SER A 5 -1.31 -10.57 -10.17
N VAL A 6 -2.45 -9.90 -10.31
CA VAL A 6 -3.78 -10.47 -10.05
C VAL A 6 -4.58 -10.51 -11.35
N ILE A 7 -5.19 -11.65 -11.63
CA ILE A 7 -6.05 -11.87 -12.79
C ILE A 7 -7.49 -11.99 -12.29
N PRO A 8 -8.36 -11.00 -12.51
CA PRO A 8 -9.75 -11.12 -12.10
C PRO A 8 -10.50 -12.13 -12.98
N PRO A 9 -11.54 -12.79 -12.43
CA PRO A 9 -12.35 -13.72 -13.19
C PRO A 9 -13.18 -13.01 -14.27
N GLY A 10 -13.60 -13.77 -15.28
CA GLY A 10 -14.50 -13.30 -16.34
C GLY A 10 -13.77 -12.77 -17.58
N VAL A 11 -14.58 -12.22 -18.49
CA VAL A 11 -14.16 -11.72 -19.79
C VAL A 11 -14.54 -10.26 -19.95
N ASP A 12 -13.71 -9.51 -20.67
CA ASP A 12 -14.02 -8.14 -21.07
C ASP A 12 -15.10 -8.16 -22.16
N ALA A 13 -16.26 -7.60 -21.86
CA ALA A 13 -17.42 -7.59 -22.76
C ALA A 13 -17.14 -6.90 -24.11
N LYS A 14 -16.16 -5.99 -24.20
CA LYS A 14 -15.79 -5.31 -25.44
C LYS A 14 -14.89 -6.15 -26.32
N THR A 15 -14.01 -6.95 -25.72
CA THR A 15 -12.99 -7.72 -26.46
C THR A 15 -13.28 -9.21 -26.56
N GLY A 16 -14.17 -9.74 -25.73
CA GLY A 16 -14.45 -11.16 -25.59
C GLY A 16 -13.30 -11.98 -25.00
N ARG A 17 -12.22 -11.34 -24.54
CA ARG A 17 -11.03 -12.00 -23.98
C ARG A 17 -11.05 -11.95 -22.46
N ASN A 18 -10.33 -12.87 -21.82
CA ASN A 18 -10.07 -12.81 -20.37
C ASN A 18 -9.46 -11.46 -19.99
N PHE A 19 -9.80 -10.98 -18.80
CA PHE A 19 -9.20 -9.74 -18.29
C PHE A 19 -7.69 -9.85 -18.16
N ALA A 20 -6.98 -8.80 -18.62
CA ALA A 20 -5.55 -8.72 -18.44
C ALA A 20 -5.14 -8.67 -16.95
N PRO A 21 -3.95 -9.16 -16.58
CA PRO A 21 -3.46 -9.07 -15.20
C PRO A 21 -3.24 -7.61 -14.76
N ARG A 22 -3.47 -7.31 -13.49
CA ARG A 22 -3.17 -6.02 -12.85
C ARG A 22 -2.15 -6.20 -11.74
N LEU A 23 -1.18 -5.29 -11.66
CA LEU A 23 -0.15 -5.32 -10.62
C LEU A 23 -0.63 -4.55 -9.38
N TYR A 24 -0.41 -5.15 -8.22
CA TYR A 24 -0.62 -4.52 -6.91
C TYR A 24 0.66 -4.66 -6.09
N SER A 25 1.12 -3.54 -5.50
CA SER A 25 2.25 -3.59 -4.59
C SER A 25 1.90 -4.42 -3.35
N ILE A 26 2.81 -5.29 -2.96
CA ILE A 26 2.64 -6.14 -1.78
C ILE A 26 2.75 -5.25 -0.53
N ALA A 27 1.72 -5.32 0.31
CA ALA A 27 1.56 -4.53 1.53
C ALA A 27 2.03 -5.26 2.80
N SER A 28 2.34 -6.55 2.70
CA SER A 28 2.93 -7.36 3.78
C SER A 28 4.45 -7.47 3.64
N THR A 29 5.09 -8.01 4.67
CA THR A 29 6.48 -8.44 4.59
C THR A 29 6.59 -9.79 3.89
N ARG A 30 7.80 -10.36 3.81
CA ARG A 30 8.03 -11.71 3.28
C ARG A 30 7.41 -12.82 4.15
N TYR A 31 7.02 -12.51 5.38
CA TYR A 31 6.40 -13.47 6.31
C TYR A 31 4.87 -13.35 6.34
N GLY A 32 4.29 -12.41 5.60
CA GLY A 32 2.86 -12.16 5.64
C GLY A 32 2.42 -11.49 6.95
N ASP A 33 1.12 -11.19 7.07
CA ASP A 33 0.59 -10.47 8.23
C ASP A 33 0.44 -11.37 9.47
N VAL A 34 0.41 -12.69 9.29
CA VAL A 34 0.41 -13.69 10.39
C VAL A 34 1.81 -14.25 10.71
N LEU A 35 2.85 -13.74 10.03
CA LEU A 35 4.27 -14.04 10.27
C LEU A 35 4.71 -15.51 10.07
N ASP A 36 3.93 -16.32 9.37
CA ASP A 36 4.23 -17.73 9.09
C ASP A 36 4.76 -17.98 7.66
N GLY A 37 4.81 -16.94 6.82
CA GLY A 37 5.22 -17.01 5.42
C GLY A 37 4.17 -17.60 4.47
N THR A 38 2.93 -17.79 4.92
CA THR A 38 1.85 -18.39 4.11
C THR A 38 0.85 -17.38 3.57
N THR A 39 0.94 -16.11 4.01
CA THR A 39 0.01 -15.05 3.63
C THR A 39 0.69 -13.90 2.88
N ILE A 40 -0.10 -13.20 2.09
CA ILE A 40 0.28 -12.00 1.34
C ILE A 40 -0.86 -11.00 1.41
N SER A 41 -0.54 -9.73 1.68
CA SER A 41 -1.54 -8.67 1.80
C SER A 41 -1.38 -7.64 0.70
N LEU A 42 -2.50 -7.09 0.22
CA LEU A 42 -2.56 -6.04 -0.78
C LEU A 42 -3.30 -4.82 -0.22
N CYS A 43 -2.90 -3.62 -0.61
CA CYS A 43 -3.64 -2.39 -0.35
C CYS A 43 -4.37 -1.96 -1.62
N VAL A 44 -5.69 -2.16 -1.69
CA VAL A 44 -6.45 -1.99 -2.93
C VAL A 44 -7.45 -0.85 -2.79
N ARG A 45 -7.37 0.14 -3.68
CA ARG A 45 -8.40 1.16 -3.83
C ARG A 45 -9.38 0.75 -4.91
N ARG A 46 -10.68 0.76 -4.60
CA ARG A 46 -11.74 0.58 -5.59
C ARG A 46 -11.65 1.68 -6.65
N ALA A 47 -11.56 1.26 -7.91
CA ALA A 47 -11.57 2.17 -9.03
C ALA A 47 -13.02 2.34 -9.51
N GLU A 48 -13.63 3.45 -9.12
CA GLU A 48 -14.98 3.83 -9.51
C GLU A 48 -14.92 4.94 -10.55
N TYR A 49 -15.90 4.93 -11.47
CA TYR A 49 -16.12 6.03 -12.39
C TYR A 49 -17.32 6.82 -11.90
N TYR A 50 -17.14 8.14 -11.83
CA TYR A 50 -18.20 9.09 -11.54
C TYR A 50 -18.50 9.81 -12.84
N ASP A 51 -19.78 9.85 -13.23
CA ASP A 51 -20.22 10.59 -14.41
C ASP A 51 -20.02 12.09 -14.19
N ASP A 52 -19.33 12.75 -15.12
CA ASP A 52 -18.89 14.14 -14.94
C ASP A 52 -20.06 15.15 -14.87
N VAL A 53 -21.23 14.79 -15.40
CA VAL A 53 -22.42 15.65 -15.43
C VAL A 53 -23.31 15.42 -14.22
N THR A 54 -23.61 14.17 -13.92
CA THR A 54 -24.55 13.78 -12.86
C THR A 54 -23.89 13.52 -11.51
N GLY A 55 -22.57 13.32 -11.49
CA GLY A 55 -21.80 12.93 -10.31
C GLY A 55 -22.10 11.52 -9.81
N GLN A 56 -22.93 10.75 -10.52
CA GLN A 56 -23.33 9.40 -10.10
C GLN A 56 -22.28 8.37 -10.49
N VAL A 57 -22.17 7.32 -9.67
CA VAL A 57 -21.28 6.19 -9.96
C VAL A 57 -21.85 5.37 -11.11
N ASP A 58 -21.03 5.12 -12.14
CA ASP A 58 -21.35 4.19 -13.22
C ASP A 58 -20.67 2.83 -12.96
N PRO A 59 -21.40 1.82 -12.45
CA PRO A 59 -20.82 0.52 -12.15
C PRO A 59 -20.34 -0.22 -13.40
N THR A 60 -20.81 0.13 -14.59
CA THR A 60 -20.38 -0.52 -15.85
C THR A 60 -18.96 -0.11 -16.26
N LYS A 61 -18.46 1.00 -15.72
CA LYS A 61 -17.10 1.53 -15.95
C LYS A 61 -16.16 1.29 -14.76
N ALA A 62 -16.59 0.56 -13.74
CA ALA A 62 -15.75 0.22 -12.60
C ALA A 62 -14.55 -0.64 -13.02
N GLY A 63 -13.43 -0.46 -12.33
CA GLY A 63 -12.23 -1.28 -12.57
C GLY A 63 -12.47 -2.74 -12.18
N ALA A 64 -12.49 -3.64 -13.16
CA ALA A 64 -12.82 -5.05 -12.95
C ALA A 64 -12.01 -5.72 -11.82
N CYS A 65 -10.70 -5.50 -11.79
CA CYS A 65 -9.81 -6.15 -10.82
C CYS A 65 -9.91 -5.57 -9.41
N SER A 66 -9.95 -4.24 -9.26
CA SER A 66 -10.07 -3.63 -7.93
C SER A 66 -11.45 -3.83 -7.33
N LYS A 67 -12.51 -3.80 -8.17
CA LYS A 67 -13.86 -4.20 -7.75
C LYS A 67 -13.88 -5.64 -7.24
N PHE A 68 -13.34 -6.58 -8.03
CA PHE A 68 -13.26 -8.00 -7.63
C PHE A 68 -12.54 -8.19 -6.30
N LEU A 69 -11.37 -7.58 -6.10
CA LEU A 69 -10.61 -7.72 -4.87
C LEU A 69 -11.30 -7.07 -3.67
N CYS A 70 -11.90 -5.89 -3.83
CA CYS A 70 -12.61 -5.21 -2.74
C CYS A 70 -13.97 -5.85 -2.40
N ASP A 71 -14.55 -6.64 -3.31
CA ASP A 71 -15.79 -7.41 -3.09
C ASP A 71 -15.53 -8.85 -2.64
N ALA A 72 -14.27 -9.30 -2.65
CA ALA A 72 -13.91 -10.68 -2.34
C ALA A 72 -14.18 -11.00 -0.85
N MET A 73 -14.81 -12.15 -0.62
CA MET A 73 -15.07 -12.68 0.73
C MET A 73 -14.03 -13.75 1.10
N PRO A 74 -13.81 -14.04 2.40
CA PRO A 74 -12.99 -15.18 2.81
C PRO A 74 -13.38 -16.47 2.08
N GLY A 75 -12.39 -17.20 1.58
CA GLY A 75 -12.59 -18.39 0.74
C GLY A 75 -12.70 -18.12 -0.77
N THR A 76 -12.73 -16.86 -1.20
CA THR A 76 -12.69 -16.52 -2.64
C THR A 76 -11.33 -16.93 -3.24
N THR A 77 -11.37 -17.77 -4.28
CA THR A 77 -10.16 -18.12 -5.04
C THR A 77 -9.72 -16.94 -5.91
N VAL A 78 -8.46 -16.52 -5.76
CA VAL A 78 -7.85 -15.43 -6.51
C VAL A 78 -6.73 -15.99 -7.39
N SER A 79 -6.77 -15.73 -8.68
CA SER A 79 -5.69 -16.09 -9.60
C SER A 79 -4.56 -15.06 -9.52
N VAL A 80 -3.36 -15.51 -9.18
CA VAL A 80 -2.19 -14.66 -8.96
C VAL A 80 -0.96 -15.17 -9.69
N ALA A 81 -0.03 -14.27 -10.02
CA ALA A 81 1.28 -14.58 -10.58
C ALA A 81 2.36 -13.63 -10.03
N GLY A 82 3.63 -14.02 -10.09
CA GLY A 82 4.77 -13.25 -9.59
C GLY A 82 5.51 -13.98 -8.45
N PRO A 83 6.21 -13.24 -7.54
CA PRO A 83 6.29 -11.77 -7.47
C PRO A 83 7.12 -11.15 -8.60
N VAL A 84 6.90 -9.87 -8.88
CA VAL A 84 7.66 -9.08 -9.87
C VAL A 84 8.18 -7.76 -9.29
N GLY A 85 9.20 -7.20 -9.94
CA GLY A 85 9.79 -5.91 -9.60
C GLY A 85 11.03 -6.02 -8.70
N LYS A 86 12.03 -5.18 -9.01
CA LYS A 86 13.28 -5.04 -8.23
C LYS A 86 13.61 -3.58 -7.87
N THR A 87 12.86 -2.62 -8.41
CA THR A 87 13.11 -1.18 -8.22
C THR A 87 12.86 -0.72 -6.79
N MET A 88 11.85 -1.29 -6.12
CA MET A 88 11.42 -0.90 -4.78
C MET A 88 11.87 -1.92 -3.73
N LEU A 89 13.08 -2.47 -3.88
CA LEU A 89 13.66 -3.32 -2.84
C LEU A 89 14.23 -2.43 -1.73
N LEU A 90 14.07 -2.90 -0.49
CA LEU A 90 14.72 -2.26 0.66
C LEU A 90 16.24 -2.41 0.49
N PRO A 91 17.05 -1.37 0.74
CA PRO A 91 18.51 -1.48 0.72
C PRO A 91 19.01 -2.60 1.64
N GLU A 92 20.06 -3.31 1.21
CA GLU A 92 20.66 -4.38 2.00
C GLU A 92 21.55 -3.85 3.13
N ASN A 93 22.17 -2.68 2.93
CA ASN A 93 22.99 -2.02 3.95
C ASN A 93 22.09 -1.40 5.03
N PRO A 94 22.15 -1.89 6.29
CA PRO A 94 21.29 -1.41 7.38
C PRO A 94 21.52 0.06 7.76
N SER A 95 22.68 0.62 7.43
CA SER A 95 23.04 2.01 7.70
C SER A 95 22.62 2.98 6.60
N THR A 96 21.69 2.57 5.74
CA THR A 96 21.13 3.42 4.67
C THR A 96 19.84 4.06 5.15
N ASP A 97 19.78 5.40 5.13
CA ASP A 97 18.54 6.12 5.39
C ASP A 97 17.46 5.76 4.35
N VAL A 98 16.21 5.62 4.81
CA VAL A 98 15.07 5.22 3.98
C VAL A 98 13.99 6.29 4.01
N ILE A 99 13.93 7.10 2.94
CA ILE A 99 12.88 8.10 2.76
C ILE A 99 11.75 7.50 1.91
N MET A 100 10.54 7.52 2.45
CA MET A 100 9.34 6.88 1.91
C MET A 100 8.29 7.96 1.67
N ILE A 101 8.01 8.28 0.41
CA ILE A 101 7.00 9.27 0.04
C ILE A 101 5.84 8.57 -0.64
N ALA A 102 4.66 8.60 -0.03
CA ALA A 102 3.47 7.91 -0.50
C ALA A 102 2.26 8.84 -0.61
N THR A 103 1.38 8.51 -1.56
CA THR A 103 0.01 9.02 -1.60
C THR A 103 -0.97 7.86 -1.74
N GLY A 104 -2.03 7.85 -0.93
CA GLY A 104 -3.03 6.78 -0.92
C GLY A 104 -2.42 5.37 -0.85
N THR A 105 -2.81 4.49 -1.78
CA THR A 105 -2.33 3.09 -1.83
C THR A 105 -0.83 2.95 -2.14
N GLY A 106 -0.14 4.03 -2.51
CA GLY A 106 1.32 4.05 -2.65
C GLY A 106 2.06 3.74 -1.34
N VAL A 107 1.37 3.75 -0.21
CA VAL A 107 1.91 3.35 1.10
C VAL A 107 2.18 1.84 1.22
N ALA A 108 1.59 1.01 0.36
CA ALA A 108 1.69 -0.45 0.44
C ALA A 108 3.11 -1.00 0.63
N PRO A 109 4.11 -0.71 -0.23
CA PRO A 109 5.45 -1.23 -0.04
C PRO A 109 6.11 -0.74 1.26
N PHE A 110 5.76 0.47 1.70
CA PHE A 110 6.31 1.09 2.90
C PHE A 110 5.73 0.49 4.16
N ARG A 111 4.46 0.07 4.19
CA ARG A 111 3.93 -0.75 5.29
C ARG A 111 4.81 -1.98 5.55
N GLY A 112 5.15 -2.71 4.48
CA GLY A 112 6.06 -3.85 4.59
C GLY A 112 7.47 -3.48 5.07
N PHE A 113 7.99 -2.31 4.69
CA PHE A 113 9.28 -1.82 5.20
C PHE A 113 9.22 -1.47 6.68
N MET A 114 8.21 -0.72 7.10
CA MET A 114 7.98 -0.32 8.48
C MET A 114 7.86 -1.54 9.40
N HIS A 115 7.10 -2.56 8.99
CA HIS A 115 6.99 -3.80 9.75
C HIS A 115 8.33 -4.53 9.86
N ARG A 116 9.03 -4.68 8.73
CA ARG A 116 10.33 -5.37 8.67
C ARG A 116 11.41 -4.68 9.52
N LEU A 117 11.42 -3.35 9.52
CA LEU A 117 12.44 -2.56 10.20
C LEU A 117 12.14 -2.35 11.68
N PHE A 118 10.86 -2.32 12.10
CA PHE A 118 10.51 -1.89 13.47
C PHE A 118 9.62 -2.87 14.26
N MET A 119 8.92 -3.81 13.61
CA MET A 119 7.98 -4.70 14.30
C MET A 119 8.49 -6.14 14.38
N GLU A 120 9.06 -6.68 13.30
CA GLU A 120 9.45 -8.09 13.22
C GLU A 120 10.70 -8.41 14.04
N GLN A 121 10.75 -9.57 14.68
CA GLN A 121 11.95 -10.07 15.36
C GLN A 121 12.94 -10.72 14.37
N THR A 122 13.48 -9.93 13.45
CA THR A 122 14.37 -10.40 12.37
C THR A 122 15.73 -9.73 12.41
N VAL A 123 16.73 -10.34 11.77
CA VAL A 123 18.07 -9.74 11.61
C VAL A 123 17.99 -8.33 11.00
N ALA A 124 17.05 -8.10 10.07
CA ALA A 124 16.90 -6.79 9.45
C ALA A 124 16.54 -5.69 10.45
N ARG A 125 15.59 -5.95 11.37
CA ARG A 125 15.28 -5.03 12.47
C ARG A 125 16.47 -4.82 13.39
N HIS A 126 17.11 -5.91 13.83
CA HIS A 126 18.19 -5.84 14.82
C HIS A 126 19.43 -5.11 14.29
N MET A 127 19.67 -5.18 12.98
CA MET A 127 20.82 -4.53 12.35
C MET A 127 20.55 -3.10 11.91
N PHE A 128 19.28 -2.70 11.68
CA PHE A 128 18.94 -1.37 11.16
C PHE A 128 19.33 -0.27 12.16
N ASP A 129 20.31 0.55 11.77
CA ASP A 129 20.88 1.62 12.58
C ASP A 129 20.76 3.02 11.94
N ALA A 130 20.05 3.11 10.80
CA ALA A 130 19.77 4.35 10.10
C ALA A 130 18.42 4.99 10.48
N THR A 131 18.02 6.04 9.75
CA THR A 131 16.72 6.70 9.88
C THR A 131 15.77 6.28 8.77
N ALA A 132 14.54 5.92 9.14
CA ALA A 132 13.42 5.81 8.21
C ALA A 132 12.49 7.03 8.34
N TRP A 133 11.99 7.54 7.22
CA TRP A 133 11.05 8.66 7.20
C TRP A 133 9.90 8.40 6.25
N LEU A 134 8.69 8.27 6.77
CA LEU A 134 7.46 8.21 5.98
C LEU A 134 6.83 9.59 5.87
N VAL A 135 6.52 10.01 4.64
CA VAL A 135 5.61 11.12 4.35
C VAL A 135 4.40 10.56 3.60
N LEU A 136 3.22 10.63 4.22
CA LEU A 136 1.98 10.07 3.67
C LEU A 136 0.94 11.16 3.36
N GLY A 137 0.64 11.32 2.07
CA GLY A 137 -0.40 12.23 1.58
C GLY A 137 -1.76 11.56 1.42
N VAL A 138 -2.80 12.15 2.01
CA VAL A 138 -4.20 11.71 1.88
C VAL A 138 -5.17 12.90 1.80
N PRO A 139 -6.40 12.73 1.30
CA PRO A 139 -7.35 13.83 1.22
C PRO A 139 -7.84 14.31 2.59
N THR A 140 -8.12 13.39 3.50
CA THR A 140 -8.74 13.64 4.81
C THR A 140 -8.09 12.76 5.87
N THR A 141 -8.22 13.12 7.14
CA THR A 141 -7.71 12.30 8.26
C THR A 141 -8.32 10.89 8.23
N GLY A 142 -9.60 10.76 7.90
CA GLY A 142 -10.26 9.45 7.73
C GLY A 142 -9.72 8.61 6.56
N GLY A 143 -8.93 9.20 5.67
CA GLY A 143 -8.23 8.52 4.59
C GLY A 143 -6.85 7.98 4.96
N LEU A 144 -6.36 8.22 6.19
CA LEU A 144 -5.08 7.71 6.66
C LEU A 144 -5.11 6.19 6.77
N LEU A 145 -4.38 5.53 5.88
CA LEU A 145 -4.23 4.08 5.87
C LEU A 145 -3.19 3.66 6.91
N TYR A 146 -3.49 2.62 7.69
CA TYR A 146 -2.56 1.98 8.63
C TYR A 146 -2.06 2.90 9.76
N LYS A 147 -2.82 3.94 10.12
CA LYS A 147 -2.40 4.93 11.12
C LYS A 147 -1.96 4.26 12.44
N ASP A 148 -2.79 3.36 12.97
CA ASP A 148 -2.52 2.69 14.25
C ASP A 148 -1.27 1.80 14.18
N GLU A 149 -1.03 1.14 13.03
CA GLU A 149 0.19 0.35 12.80
C GLU A 149 1.43 1.25 12.77
N PHE A 150 1.34 2.43 12.16
CA PHE A 150 2.44 3.39 12.14
C PHE A 150 2.71 4.03 13.51
N ASP A 151 1.67 4.32 14.28
CA ASP A 151 1.82 4.75 15.67
C ASP A 151 2.51 3.67 16.51
N ALA A 152 2.17 2.39 16.31
CA ALA A 152 2.84 1.26 16.96
C ALA A 152 4.30 1.11 16.54
N THR A 153 4.63 1.33 15.26
CA THR A 153 6.02 1.31 14.78
C THR A 153 6.85 2.44 15.39
N LEU A 154 6.27 3.64 15.56
CA LEU A 154 6.93 4.77 16.21
C LEU A 154 7.27 4.47 17.67
N GLN A 155 6.38 3.78 18.38
CA GLN A 155 6.62 3.35 19.77
C GLN A 155 7.72 2.27 19.88
N ASN A 156 7.86 1.43 18.85
CA ASN A 156 8.88 0.38 18.82
C ASN A 156 10.25 0.85 18.30
N ALA A 157 10.30 1.97 17.58
CA ALA A 157 11.53 2.52 17.03
C ALA A 157 12.40 3.16 18.12
N GLY A 158 13.72 3.05 17.98
CA GLY A 158 14.65 3.78 18.83
C GLY A 158 14.57 5.30 18.61
N PRO A 159 15.07 6.13 19.55
CA PRO A 159 15.05 7.57 19.42
C PRO A 159 15.66 8.04 18.09
N GLY A 160 14.87 8.76 17.28
CA GLY A 160 15.31 9.31 16.00
C GLY A 160 15.35 8.32 14.82
N GLN A 161 15.13 7.01 15.03
CA GLN A 161 15.19 6.00 13.96
C GLN A 161 13.99 6.05 13.01
N LEU A 162 12.86 6.61 13.44
CA LEU A 162 11.65 6.69 12.63
C LEU A 162 10.97 8.05 12.74
N LYS A 163 10.59 8.61 11.60
CA LYS A 163 9.75 9.79 11.46
C LYS A 163 8.53 9.46 10.60
N VAL A 164 7.37 10.00 10.96
CA VAL A 164 6.14 9.89 10.17
C VAL A 164 5.48 11.26 10.10
N ASP A 165 5.34 11.78 8.89
CA ASP A 165 4.63 13.02 8.60
C ASP A 165 3.41 12.75 7.71
N TYR A 166 2.31 13.45 8.01
CA TYR A 166 1.08 13.38 7.24
C TYR A 166 0.83 14.67 6.47
N ALA A 167 0.40 14.55 5.22
CA ALA A 167 -0.01 15.65 4.36
C ALA A 167 -1.50 15.49 4.00
N ILE A 168 -2.37 16.25 4.67
CA ILE A 168 -3.83 16.07 4.58
C ILE A 168 -4.47 17.21 3.76
N SER A 169 -4.68 16.99 2.46
CA SER A 169 -4.90 18.09 1.50
C SER A 169 -6.20 18.88 1.69
N ARG A 170 -7.24 18.31 2.31
CA ARG A 170 -8.50 19.01 2.57
C ARG A 170 -8.58 19.63 3.96
N GLU A 171 -7.60 19.39 4.82
CA GLU A 171 -7.64 19.75 6.25
C GLU A 171 -6.42 20.59 6.69
N MET A 172 -5.31 20.50 5.95
CA MET A 172 -4.10 21.31 6.16
C MET A 172 -4.01 22.46 5.16
N LYS A 173 -3.24 23.49 5.54
CA LYS A 173 -2.91 24.63 4.69
C LYS A 173 -1.40 24.70 4.45
N ASN A 174 -1.00 25.20 3.30
CA ASN A 174 0.39 25.54 3.04
C ASN A 174 0.80 26.83 3.79
N ALA A 175 2.08 27.20 3.72
CA ALA A 175 2.62 28.38 4.40
C ALA A 175 1.92 29.70 4.01
N ASP A 176 1.39 29.76 2.78
CA ASP A 176 0.67 30.92 2.23
C ASP A 176 -0.83 30.90 2.57
N GLY A 177 -1.29 29.94 3.37
CA GLY A 177 -2.69 29.80 3.77
C GLY A 177 -3.61 29.19 2.69
N GLY A 178 -3.05 28.79 1.54
CA GLY A 178 -3.72 28.04 0.49
C GLY A 178 -3.93 26.57 0.87
N LYS A 179 -4.69 25.84 0.06
CA LYS A 179 -4.79 24.38 0.19
C LYS A 179 -3.40 23.77 -0.02
N LEU A 180 -3.10 22.74 0.77
CA LEU A 180 -1.92 21.91 0.58
C LEU A 180 -1.98 21.16 -0.76
#